data_AF-A0AAW8AMH9-F1
#
_entry.id   AF-A0AAW8AMH9-F1
#
_cell.length_a   1.000
_cell.length_b   1.000
_cell.length_c   1.000
_cell.angle_alpha   90.00
_cell.angle_beta   90.00
_cell.angle_gamma   90.00
#
_symmetry.space_group_name_H-M   'P 1'
#
loop_
_entity.id
_entity.type
_entity.pdbx_description
1 polymer ?
#
loop_
_entity_poly.entity_id
_entity_poly.type
_entity_poly.pdbx_seq_one_letter_code
_entity_poly.pdbx_strand_id
1 'polypeptide(L)' 'EFAIGSLTKALAAIENGWFKDEIAPVTIKGRAGDTVVDTDEQPGNARPDKIPQLKPAFKKDGTVTAANSSSISDGGSALV' A
#
# COMPACT_ATOMS: atom_id res chain seq x y z
N GLU A 1 -7.69 -7.22 -13.56
CA GLU A 1 -6.35 -7.08 -14.15
C GLU A 1 -5.59 -5.88 -13.60
N PHE A 2 -6.13 -4.65 -13.72
CA PHE A 2 -5.47 -3.43 -13.25
C PHE A 2 -4.97 -3.48 -11.78
N ALA A 3 -5.83 -3.86 -10.82
CA ALA A 3 -5.48 -3.88 -9.40
C ALA A 3 -4.31 -4.84 -9.10
N ILE A 4 -4.32 -6.03 -9.68
CA ILE A 4 -3.24 -7.01 -9.52
C ILE A 4 -1.96 -6.49 -10.17
N GLY A 5 -2.03 -5.95 -11.39
CA GLY A 5 -0.86 -5.37 -12.05
C GLY A 5 -0.26 -4.18 -11.30
N SER A 6 -1.11 -3.33 -10.70
CA SER A 6 -0.67 -2.24 -9.82
C SER A 6 0.08 -2.77 -8.60
N LEU A 7 -0.48 -3.78 -7.93
CA LEU A 7 0.14 -4.43 -6.77
C LEU A 7 1.49 -5.08 -7.12
N THR A 8 1.55 -5.83 -8.23
CA THR A 8 2.79 -6.48 -8.68
C THR A 8 3.88 -5.47 -8.95
N LYS A 9 3.57 -4.34 -9.61
CA LYS A 9 4.56 -3.27 -9.87
C LYS A 9 5.04 -2.62 -8.57
N ALA A 10 4.13 -2.36 -7.63
CA ALA A 10 4.49 -1.76 -6.35
C ALA A 10 5.41 -2.68 -5.52
N LEU A 11 5.08 -3.97 -5.43
CA LEU A 11 5.92 -4.97 -4.77
C LEU A 11 7.31 -5.04 -5.41
N ALA A 12 7.38 -5.09 -6.74
CA ALA A 12 8.65 -5.11 -7.46
C ALA A 12 9.47 -3.83 -7.24
N ALA A 13 8.84 -2.65 -7.23
CA ALA A 13 9.54 -1.39 -6.98
C ALA A 13 10.13 -1.33 -5.56
N ILE A 14 9.39 -1.81 -4.55
CA ILE A 14 9.86 -1.93 -3.16
C ILE A 14 11.02 -2.93 -3.08
N GLU A 15 10.88 -4.11 -3.67
CA GLU A 15 11.90 -5.17 -3.65
C GLU A 15 13.20 -4.73 -4.34
N ASN A 16 13.09 -3.99 -5.45
CA ASN A 16 14.25 -3.43 -6.15
C ASN A 16 14.80 -2.15 -5.48
N GLY A 17 14.20 -1.68 -4.37
CA GLY A 17 14.67 -0.52 -3.62
C GLY A 17 14.45 0.83 -4.33
N TRP A 18 13.57 0.90 -5.33
CA TRP A 18 13.40 2.10 -6.15
C TRP A 18 12.88 3.31 -5.37
N PHE A 19 12.17 3.08 -4.27
CA PHE A 19 11.66 4.16 -3.42
C PHE A 19 12.64 4.60 -2.31
N LYS A 20 13.83 3.96 -2.20
CA LYS A 20 14.75 4.25 -1.08
C LYS A 20 15.28 5.68 -1.09
N ASP A 21 15.42 6.29 -2.27
CA ASP A 21 15.92 7.65 -2.40
C ASP A 21 14.85 8.73 -2.14
N GLU A 22 13.56 8.39 -2.27
CA GLU A 22 12.45 9.34 -2.10
C GLU A 22 11.75 9.23 -0.73
N ILE A 23 11.85 8.10 -0.04
CA ILE A 23 11.26 7.91 1.29
C ILE A 23 12.14 8.54 2.37
N ALA A 24 11.61 9.55 3.06
CA ALA A 24 12.18 10.04 4.31
C ALA A 24 11.73 9.14 5.48
N PRO A 25 12.64 8.47 6.22
CA PRO A 25 12.24 7.60 7.33
C PRO A 25 11.56 8.38 8.46
N VAL A 26 10.47 7.83 8.98
CA VAL A 26 9.73 8.39 10.13
C VAL A 26 10.00 7.54 11.37
N THR A 27 10.50 8.18 12.43
CA THR A 27 10.72 7.51 13.72
C THR A 27 9.56 7.80 14.67
N ILE A 28 8.87 6.74 15.11
CA ILE A 28 7.79 6.79 16.08
C ILE A 28 8.37 6.42 17.45
N LYS A 29 8.39 7.38 18.38
CA LYS A 29 8.88 7.17 19.76
C LYS A 29 7.83 6.44 20.59
N GLY A 30 8.17 5.28 21.13
CA GLY A 30 7.29 4.46 21.96
C GLY A 30 7.85 4.22 23.37
N ARG A 31 6.99 3.78 24.29
CA ARG A 31 7.40 3.45 25.67
C ARG A 31 8.34 2.23 25.74
N ALA A 32 8.22 1.32 24.77
CA ALA A 32 9.01 0.09 24.68
C ALA A 32 10.23 0.24 23.75
N GLY A 33 10.49 1.44 23.22
CA GLY A 33 11.50 1.71 22.21
C GLY A 33 10.93 2.43 20.99
N ASP A 34 11.81 2.72 20.05
CA ASP A 34 11.48 3.45 18.83
C ASP A 34 11.18 2.49 17.68
N THR A 35 10.20 2.84 16.86
CA THR A 35 9.91 2.14 15.60
C THR A 35 10.25 3.07 14.45
N VAL A 36 11.07 2.60 13.51
CA VAL A 36 11.38 3.33 12.27
C VAL A 36 10.50 2.78 11.15
N VAL A 37 9.81 3.68 10.46
CA VAL A 37 8.99 3.38 9.27
C VAL A 37 9.69 4.01 8.07
N ASP A 38 10.18 3.18 7.16
CA ASP A 38 10.98 3.59 5.99
C ASP A 38 10.56 2.86 4.69
N THR A 39 9.43 2.15 4.73
CA THR A 39 8.96 1.27 3.67
C THR A 39 7.44 1.27 3.64
N ASP A 40 6.85 1.37 2.44
CA ASP A 40 5.40 1.31 2.26
C ASP A 40 4.82 -0.04 2.67
N GLU A 41 3.91 -0.03 3.64
CA GLU A 41 3.35 -1.27 4.21
C GLU A 41 2.24 -1.91 3.36
N GLN A 42 1.45 -1.09 2.65
CA GLN A 42 0.19 -1.52 2.05
C GLN A 42 0.39 -2.59 0.95
N PRO A 43 1.37 -2.47 0.04
CA PRO A 43 1.61 -3.52 -0.96
C PRO A 43 1.97 -4.87 -0.32
N GLY A 44 2.79 -4.87 0.73
CA GLY A 44 3.22 -6.09 1.42
C GLY A 44 2.09 -6.83 2.16
N ASN A 45 1.06 -6.10 2.59
CA ASN A 45 -0.08 -6.64 3.32
C ASN A 45 -1.21 -7.18 2.42
N ALA A 46 -1.13 -6.96 1.10
CA ALA A 46 -2.17 -7.36 0.17
C ALA A 46 -2.24 -8.88 -0.04
N ARG A 47 -3.44 -9.40 -0.36
CA ARG A 47 -3.66 -10.82 -0.70
C ARG A 47 -4.19 -10.98 -2.13
N PRO A 48 -3.29 -11.12 -3.14
CA PRO A 48 -3.66 -11.15 -4.56
C PRO A 48 -4.71 -12.21 -4.91
N ASP A 49 -4.62 -13.37 -4.26
CA ASP A 49 -5.51 -14.53 -4.38
C ASP A 49 -6.96 -14.21 -4.00
N LYS A 50 -7.17 -13.26 -3.08
CA LYS A 50 -8.51 -12.86 -2.61
C LYS A 50 -9.14 -11.75 -3.46
N ILE A 51 -8.36 -11.05 -4.28
CA ILE A 51 -8.83 -9.89 -5.07
C ILE A 51 -10.04 -10.24 -5.96
N PRO A 52 -10.05 -11.37 -6.72
CA PRO A 52 -11.19 -11.69 -7.59
C PRO A 52 -12.46 -12.09 -6.85
N GLN A 53 -12.35 -12.42 -5.56
CA GLN A 53 -13.45 -12.97 -4.75
C GLN A 53 -14.18 -11.90 -3.93
N LEU A 54 -13.70 -10.65 -3.95
CA LEU A 54 -14.28 -9.60 -3.13
C LEU A 54 -15.64 -9.15 -3.68
N LYS A 55 -16.57 -8.95 -2.75
CA LYS A 55 -17.89 -8.40 -3.05
C LYS A 55 -17.79 -6.90 -3.35
N PRO A 56 -18.70 -6.35 -4.18
CA PRO A 56 -18.80 -4.92 -4.40
C PRO A 56 -18.99 -4.15 -3.09
N ALA A 57 -18.25 -3.05 -2.92
CA ALA A 57 -18.20 -2.29 -1.67
C ALA A 57 -19.30 -1.21 -1.55
N PHE A 58 -19.78 -0.67 -2.67
CA PHE A 58 -20.65 0.51 -2.67
C PHE A 58 -22.08 0.27 -3.20
N LYS A 59 -22.25 -0.70 -4.11
CA LYS A 59 -23.55 -1.03 -4.73
C LYS A 59 -23.63 -2.53 -4.95
N LYS A 60 -24.82 -3.12 -4.78
CA LYS A 60 -25.04 -4.58 -4.84
C LYS A 60 -24.47 -5.24 -6.11
N ASP A 61 -24.66 -4.61 -7.26
CA ASP A 61 -24.17 -5.08 -8.57
C ASP A 61 -23.06 -4.17 -9.12
N GLY A 62 -22.31 -3.52 -8.22
CA GLY A 62 -21.21 -2.64 -8.58
C GLY A 62 -19.95 -3.39 -9.00
N THR A 63 -19.01 -2.67 -9.61
CA THR A 63 -17.71 -3.22 -10.03
C THR A 63 -16.57 -2.87 -9.07
N VAL A 64 -16.81 -1.92 -8.16
CA VAL A 64 -15.81 -1.41 -7.21
C VAL A 64 -15.81 -2.27 -5.95
N THR A 65 -14.65 -2.78 -5.58
CA THR A 65 -14.36 -3.63 -4.42
C THR A 65 -13.24 -2.99 -3.60
N ALA A 66 -13.03 -3.48 -2.37
CA ALA A 66 -11.93 -2.98 -1.55
C ALA A 66 -10.54 -3.18 -2.19
N ALA A 67 -10.35 -4.23 -3.00
CA ALA A 67 -9.05 -4.51 -3.62
C ALA A 67 -8.78 -3.73 -4.91
N ASN A 68 -9.81 -3.20 -5.57
CA ASN A 68 -9.62 -2.35 -6.76
C ASN A 68 -9.84 -0.85 -6.46
N SER A 69 -9.93 -0.51 -5.18
CA SER A 69 -9.91 0.85 -4.67
C SER A 69 -8.61 1.08 -3.90
N SER A 70 -8.18 2.33 -3.79
CA SER A 70 -7.09 2.68 -2.88
C SER A 70 -7.51 2.47 -1.42
N SER A 71 -6.57 2.06 -0.58
CA SER A 71 -6.77 2.01 0.87
C SER A 71 -6.71 3.41 1.48
N ILE A 72 -7.30 3.54 2.67
CA ILE A 72 -7.09 4.71 3.52
C ILE A 72 -5.66 4.62 4.06
N SER A 73 -4.83 5.60 3.73
CA SER A 73 -3.40 5.62 4.06
C SER A 73 -2.99 7.01 4.58
N ASP A 74 -1.99 7.02 5.46
CA ASP A 74 -1.44 8.25 6.06
C ASP A 74 -0.03 8.52 5.51
N GLY A 75 0.26 9.76 5.12
CA GLY A 75 1.56 10.15 4.59
C GLY A 75 1.70 11.66 4.31
N GLY A 76 2.92 12.11 4.07
CA GLY A 76 3.25 13.48 3.69
C GLY A 76 4.37 13.52 2.64
N SER A 77 4.36 14.54 1.77
CA SER A 77 5.35 14.73 0.70
C SER A 77 5.62 16.23 0.51
N ALA A 78 6.86 16.59 0.15
CA ALA A 78 7.30 17.97 -0.03
C ALA A 78 8.33 18.09 -1.16
N LEU A 79 8.40 19.27 -1.79
CA LEU A 79 9.35 19.68 -2.83
C LEU A 79 9.93 21.04 -2.45
N VAL A 80 11.14 21.37 -2.90
CA VAL A 80 11.83 22.64 -2.66
C VAL A 80 12.00 23.42 -3.94
#